data_AF-A0A818SYE2-F1
#
_entry.id   AF-A0A818SYE2-F1
#
_cell.length_a   1.000
_cell.length_b   1.000
_cell.length_c   1.000
_cell.angle_alpha   90.00
_cell.angle_beta   90.00
_cell.angle_gamma   90.00
#
_symmetry.space_group_name_H-M   'P 1'
#
loop_
_entity.id
_entity.type
_entity.pdbx_description
1 polymer ?
#
loop_
_entity_poly.entity_id
_entity_poly.type
_entity_poly.pdbx_seq_one_letter_code
_entity_poly.pdbx_strand_id
1 'polypeptide(L)'
;MHITVAKFGGSENVLTIDIASDLSLKDLKAVIEAESDFGIKADEMSLFYEGKFLEDDSKTLAQCKLNDYDLITCQRSTRMLTYLKY
;
A
#
# COMPACT_ATOMS: atom_id res chain seq x y z
N MET A 1 -0.81 -0.46 16.12
CA MET A 1 0.16 -1.36 15.48
C MET A 1 0.83 -0.53 14.42
N HIS A 2 2.15 -0.42 14.46
CA HIS A 2 2.87 0.48 13.57
C HIS A 2 3.29 -0.32 12.34
N ILE A 3 3.03 0.17 11.14
CA ILE A 3 3.58 -0.41 9.92
C ILE A 3 4.30 0.67 9.12
N THR A 4 5.34 0.28 8.42
CA THR A 4 6.15 1.16 7.59
C THR A 4 5.81 0.90 6.13
N VAL A 5 5.35 1.93 5.43
CA VAL A 5 5.01 1.85 4.02
C VAL A 5 6.06 2.61 3.21
N ALA A 6 6.70 1.91 2.28
CA ALA A 6 7.75 2.44 1.42
C ALA A 6 7.31 2.47 -0.04
N LYS A 7 7.46 3.62 -0.72
CA LYS A 7 7.14 3.71 -2.15
C LYS A 7 8.32 3.30 -3.03
N PHE A 8 8.09 2.37 -3.95
CA PHE A 8 9.06 1.99 -4.97
C PHE A 8 8.88 2.83 -6.25
N GLY A 9 9.87 3.65 -6.61
CA GLY A 9 9.88 4.43 -7.86
C GLY A 9 9.59 5.93 -7.75
N GLY A 10 9.66 6.52 -6.55
CA GLY A 10 9.74 7.96 -6.34
C GLY A 10 10.84 8.28 -5.33
N SER A 11 11.32 9.51 -5.29
CA SER A 11 12.26 10.00 -4.26
C SER A 11 11.81 9.51 -2.87
N GLU A 12 12.69 8.78 -2.21
CA GLU A 12 12.61 8.14 -0.88
C GLU A 12 11.43 8.58 0.03
N ASN A 13 10.23 8.05 -0.22
CA ASN A 13 9.09 8.28 0.67
C ASN A 13 8.81 6.98 1.45
N VAL A 14 9.20 6.98 2.72
CA VAL A 14 8.83 5.99 3.74
C VAL A 14 7.95 6.69 4.76
N LEU A 15 6.80 6.11 5.06
CA LEU A 15 5.89 6.62 6.08
C LEU A 15 5.54 5.51 7.07
N THR A 16 5.63 5.80 8.36
CA THR A 16 5.15 4.91 9.41
C THR A 16 3.76 5.35 9.85
N ILE A 17 2.78 4.44 9.75
CA ILE A 17 1.38 4.70 10.11
C ILE A 17 0.91 3.79 11.23
N ASP A 18 0.03 4.33 12.06
CA ASP A 18 -0.55 3.67 13.23
C ASP A 18 -1.94 3.12 12.91
N ILE A 19 -2.04 1.81 12.83
CA ILE A 19 -3.28 1.10 12.48
C ILE A 19 -3.57 -0.06 13.43
N ALA A 20 -4.81 -0.52 13.47
CA ALA A 20 -5.20 -1.68 14.26
C ALA A 20 -4.91 -2.98 13.50
N SER A 21 -4.56 -4.06 14.20
CA SER A 21 -4.41 -5.41 13.59
C SER A 21 -5.71 -5.99 13.02
N ASP A 22 -6.85 -5.46 13.47
CA ASP A 22 -8.20 -5.83 13.03
C ASP A 22 -8.66 -5.05 11.78
N LEU A 23 -7.88 -4.05 11.35
CA LEU A 23 -8.23 -3.22 10.21
C LEU A 23 -8.17 -4.03 8.89
N SER A 24 -8.95 -3.61 7.90
CA SER A 24 -8.94 -4.21 6.58
C SER A 24 -7.81 -3.64 5.71
N LEU A 25 -7.38 -4.40 4.69
CA LEU A 25 -6.46 -3.88 3.67
C LEU A 25 -7.02 -2.66 2.92
N LYS A 26 -8.35 -2.56 2.81
CA LYS A 26 -9.01 -1.42 2.19
C LYS A 26 -8.83 -0.14 2.98
N ASP A 27 -9.10 -0.21 4.29
CA ASP A 27 -8.89 0.90 5.21
C ASP A 27 -7.41 1.28 5.25
N LEU A 28 -6.52 0.29 5.21
CA LEU A 28 -5.08 0.53 5.12
C LEU A 28 -4.70 1.36 3.88
N LYS A 29 -5.20 0.99 2.70
CA LYS A 29 -4.96 1.74 1.47
C LYS A 29 -5.50 3.17 1.56
N ALA A 30 -6.66 3.36 2.18
CA ALA A 30 -7.23 4.69 2.38
C ALA A 30 -6.40 5.53 3.36
N VAL A 31 -5.90 4.94 4.45
CA VAL A 31 -4.98 5.60 5.39
C VAL A 31 -3.67 5.94 4.69
N ILE A 32 -3.10 5.04 3.90
CA ILE A 32 -1.88 5.33 3.12
C ILE A 32 -2.14 6.44 2.10
N GLU A 33 -3.29 6.47 1.43
CA GLU A 33 -3.64 7.57 0.52
C GLU A 33 -3.78 8.91 1.25
N ALA A 34 -4.33 8.89 2.48
CA ALA A 34 -4.59 10.09 3.27
C ALA A 34 -3.36 10.61 4.04
N GLU A 35 -2.56 9.72 4.63
CA GLU A 35 -1.35 10.06 5.38
C GLU A 35 -0.13 10.17 4.47
N SER A 36 -0.01 9.31 3.47
CA SER A 36 1.11 9.36 2.54
C SER A 36 0.73 10.15 1.30
N ASP A 37 1.39 11.28 1.10
CA ASP A 37 1.36 12.03 -0.16
C ASP A 37 2.20 11.31 -1.24
N PHE A 38 1.92 10.02 -1.45
CA PHE A 38 2.50 9.24 -2.52
C PHE A 38 1.90 9.64 -3.88
N GLY A 39 0.77 10.34 -3.88
CA GLY A 39 0.01 10.64 -5.10
C GLY A 39 -0.45 9.36 -5.82
N ILE A 40 -0.70 8.29 -5.08
CA ILE A 40 -1.21 7.01 -5.57
C ILE A 40 -2.57 6.81 -4.94
N LYS A 41 -3.61 6.69 -5.77
CA LYS A 41 -4.95 6.35 -5.27
C LYS A 41 -4.99 4.90 -4.82
N ALA A 42 -5.82 4.57 -3.83
CA ALA A 42 -6.05 3.21 -3.36
C ALA A 42 -6.37 2.21 -4.51
N ASP A 43 -7.00 2.68 -5.58
CA ASP A 43 -7.35 1.90 -6.79
C ASP A 43 -6.13 1.60 -7.69
N GLU A 44 -5.16 2.51 -7.75
CA GLU A 44 -3.91 2.36 -8.52
C GLU A 44 -2.72 1.94 -7.63
N MET A 45 -3.01 1.66 -6.34
CA MET A 45 -2.04 1.32 -5.32
C MET A 45 -1.84 -0.18 -5.25
N SER A 46 -0.65 -0.62 -5.65
CA SER A 46 -0.21 -2.00 -5.49
C SER A 46 0.62 -2.16 -4.22
N LEU A 47 0.07 -2.83 -3.21
CA LEU A 47 0.77 -3.16 -1.97
C LEU A 47 1.48 -4.52 -2.12
N PHE A 48 2.74 -4.59 -1.69
CA PHE A 48 3.59 -5.77 -1.72
C PHE A 48 4.20 -6.01 -0.34
N TYR A 49 4.02 -7.22 0.17
CA TYR A 49 4.52 -7.67 1.46
C TYR A 49 5.23 -9.00 1.32
N GLU A 50 6.51 -9.09 1.74
CA GLU A 50 7.35 -10.29 1.60
C GLU A 50 7.31 -10.94 0.18
N GLY A 51 7.18 -10.12 -0.87
CA GLY A 51 7.04 -10.61 -2.24
C GLY A 51 5.65 -11.16 -2.60
N LYS A 52 4.68 -11.13 -1.69
CA LYS A 52 3.26 -11.32 -1.96
C LYS A 52 2.58 -10.01 -2.30
N PHE A 53 1.86 -10.01 -3.39
CA PHE A 53 0.99 -8.91 -3.77
C PHE A 53 -0.32 -8.94 -2.97
N LEU A 54 -0.66 -7.82 -2.35
CA LEU A 54 -1.84 -7.64 -1.50
C LEU A 54 -2.92 -6.88 -2.26
N GLU A 55 -3.49 -7.51 -3.30
CA GLU A 55 -4.70 -7.01 -3.97
C GLU A 55 -5.99 -7.39 -3.23
N ASP A 56 -5.91 -8.36 -2.32
CA ASP A 56 -7.05 -8.90 -1.58
C ASP A 56 -7.55 -7.89 -0.53
N ASP A 57 -8.45 -7.01 -0.95
CA ASP A 57 -9.22 -6.08 -0.10
C ASP A 57 -9.97 -6.78 1.06
N SER A 58 -10.16 -8.10 0.96
CA SER A 58 -10.89 -8.95 1.91
C SER A 58 -10.01 -9.58 3.01
N LYS A 59 -8.68 -9.42 2.94
CA LYS A 59 -7.78 -9.91 4.00
C LYS A 59 -7.53 -8.82 5.03
N THR A 60 -7.67 -9.18 6.30
CA THR A 60 -7.25 -8.35 7.43
C THR A 60 -5.74 -8.44 7.63
N LEU A 61 -5.16 -7.44 8.28
CA LEU A 61 -3.74 -7.43 8.65
C LEU A 61 -3.34 -8.68 9.44
N ALA A 62 -4.23 -9.16 10.32
CA ALA A 62 -4.07 -10.42 11.05
C ALA A 62 -3.95 -11.64 10.13
N GLN A 63 -4.72 -11.72 9.03
CA GLN A 63 -4.60 -12.82 8.05
C GLN A 63 -3.33 -12.72 7.21
N CYS A 64 -2.83 -11.49 7.03
CA CYS A 64 -1.61 -11.23 6.28
C CYS A 64 -0.33 -11.55 7.08
N LYS A 65 -0.46 -11.94 8.36
CA LYS A 65 0.66 -12.17 9.31
C LYS A 65 1.57 -10.95 9.48
N LEU A 66 1.03 -9.76 9.26
CA LEU A 66 1.76 -8.51 9.47
C LEU A 66 2.03 -8.34 10.98
N ASN A 67 3.26 -7.96 11.33
CA ASN A 67 3.68 -7.67 12.72
C ASN A 67 3.84 -6.16 12.95
N ASP A 68 4.08 -5.76 14.19
CA ASP A 68 4.51 -4.41 14.50
C ASP A 68 5.87 -4.11 13.84
N TYR A 69 6.00 -2.91 13.29
CA TYR A 69 7.13 -2.42 12.49
C TYR A 69 7.35 -3.16 11.16
N ASP A 70 6.31 -3.79 10.64
CA ASP A 70 6.41 -4.49 9.37
C ASP A 70 6.58 -3.51 8.18
N LEU A 71 7.34 -3.92 7.16
CA LEU A 71 7.65 -3.11 5.97
C LEU A 71 6.81 -3.57 4.78
N ILE A 72 5.87 -2.74 4.37
CA ILE A 72 5.08 -2.93 3.17
C ILE A 72 5.63 -2.00 2.09
N THR A 73 5.78 -2.52 0.89
CA THR A 73 6.18 -1.70 -0.26
C THR A 73 4.94 -1.38 -1.09
N CYS A 74 4.70 -0.10 -1.37
CA CYS A 74 3.66 0.31 -2.29
C CYS A 74 4.30 0.72 -3.63
N GLN A 75 3.67 0.35 -4.72
CA GLN A 75 4.04 0.78 -6.05
C GLN A 75 2.81 1.36 -6.75
N ARG A 76 3.03 2.43 -7.52
CA ARG A 76 2.00 2.94 -8.42
C ARG A 76 1.88 1.98 -9.59
N SER A 77 0.80 1.22 -9.64
CA SER A 77 0.47 0.45 -10.83
C SER A 77 -0.19 1.41 -11.80
N THR A 78 0.63 2.20 -12.50
CA THR A 78 0.11 2.97 -13.63
C THR A 78 -0.23 1.93 -14.70
N ARG A 79 -1.50 1.54 -14.77
CA ARG A 79 -2.01 0.85 -15.94
C ARG A 79 -1.79 1.84 -17.08
N MET A 80 -0.77 1.59 -17.89
CA MET A 80 -0.44 2.42 -19.04
C MET A 80 -1.68 2.39 -19.93
N LEU A 81 -2.57 3.36 -19.77
CA LEU A 81 -3.63 3.59 -20.72
C LEU A 81 -2.92 3.92 -22.02
N THR A 82 -2.93 2.94 -22.92
CA THR A 82 -2.42 3.02 -24.29
C THR A 82 -3.17 4.12 -25.03
N TYR A 83 -2.83 5.39 -24.78
CA TYR A 83 -3.30 6.57 -25.51
C TYR A 83 -2.19 7.15 -26.39
N LEU A 84 -1.40 6.27 -27.02
CA LEU A 84 -0.62 6.63 -28.20
C LEU A 84 -1.18 5.85 -29.39
N LYS A 85 -2.34 6.32 -29.84
CA LYS A 85 -2.79 6.17 -31.24
C LYS A 85 -2.93 7.60 -31.77
N TYR A 86 -1.83 8.11 -32.31
CA TYR A 86 -1.82 9.22 -33.25
C TYR A 86 -1.22 8.70 -34.56
#